data_AF-A0A916G8P7-F1
#
_entry.id   AF-A0A916G8P7-F1
#
_cell.length_a   1.000
_cell.length_b   1.000
_cell.length_c   1.000
_cell.angle_alpha   90.00
_cell.angle_beta   90.00
_cell.angle_gamma   90.00
#
_symmetry.space_group_name_H-M   'P 1'
#
loop_
_entity.id
_entity.type
_entity.pdbx_description
1 polymer ?
#
loop_
_entity_poly.entity_id
_entity_poly.type
_entity_poly.pdbx_seq_one_letter_code
_entity_poly.pdbx_strand_id
1 'polypeptide(L)'
;MNDLRVNNISRSFGGLQALQGVSFDVASGNVHGLIGPNGAGKTTLINILSGVLAPTSGEVFYRDQALHRVPAHRVAAMGVARTFQNIRLFPTMTCLEN
;
A
#
# COMPACT_ATOMS: atom_id res chain seq x y z
N MET A 1 -17.55 -4.69 -8.45
CA MET A 1 -16.53 -3.65 -8.71
C MET A 1 -15.34 -3.96 -7.82
N ASN A 2 -14.14 -4.03 -8.39
CA ASN A 2 -12.91 -4.23 -7.61
C ASN A 2 -12.45 -2.86 -7.14
N ASP A 3 -12.46 -2.63 -5.84
CA ASP A 3 -12.15 -1.32 -5.25
C ASP A 3 -10.66 -1.01 -5.34
N LEU A 4 -9.80 -2.01 -5.16
CA LEU A 4 -8.35 -1.92 -5.37
C LEU A 4 -7.93 -2.89 -6.49
N ARG A 5 -7.15 -2.40 -7.44
CA ARG A 5 -6.53 -3.20 -8.52
C ARG A 5 -5.04 -2.98 -8.54
N VAL A 6 -4.28 -4.07 -8.54
CA VAL A 6 -2.82 -4.08 -8.58
C VAL A 6 -2.40 -4.82 -9.85
N ASN A 7 -1.69 -4.12 -10.73
CA ASN A 7 -1.36 -4.63 -12.06
C ASN A 7 0.15 -4.61 -12.30
N ASN A 8 0.74 -5.80 -12.35
CA ASN A 8 2.14 -6.09 -12.68
C ASN A 8 3.14 -5.24 -11.91
N ILE A 9 2.88 -5.00 -10.62
CA ILE A 9 3.74 -4.18 -9.79
C ILE A 9 5.10 -4.83 -9.62
N SER A 10 6.12 -4.11 -10.04
CA SER A 10 7.51 -4.47 -9.84
C SER A 10 8.25 -3.34 -9.12
N ARG A 11 9.21 -3.70 -8.29
CA ARG A 11 10.03 -2.74 -7.56
C ARG A 11 11.44 -3.27 -7.40
N SER A 12 12.40 -2.48 -7.87
CA SER A 12 13.82 -2.75 -7.67
C SER A 12 14.48 -1.63 -6.87
N PHE A 13 15.49 -1.99 -6.08
CA PHE A 13 16.34 -1.08 -5.33
C PHE A 13 17.79 -1.36 -5.73
N GLY A 14 18.35 -0.51 -6.61
CA GLY A 14 19.63 -0.82 -7.25
C GLY A 14 19.55 -2.17 -7.99
N GLY A 15 20.42 -3.11 -7.63
CA GLY A 15 20.44 -4.47 -8.19
C GLY A 15 19.48 -5.47 -7.54
N LEU A 16 18.76 -5.11 -6.47
CA LEU A 16 17.85 -6.03 -5.78
C LEU A 16 16.41 -5.88 -6.29
N GLN A 17 15.84 -6.95 -6.84
CA GLN A 17 14.43 -7.00 -7.22
C GLN A 17 13.57 -7.42 -6.02
N ALA A 18 12.84 -6.47 -5.43
CA ALA A 18 12.00 -6.69 -4.25
C ALA A 18 10.58 -7.15 -4.58
N LEU A 19 10.06 -6.76 -5.75
CA LEU A 19 8.77 -7.22 -6.29
C LEU A 19 8.91 -7.47 -7.80
N GLN A 20 8.26 -8.53 -8.28
CA GLN A 20 8.31 -8.95 -9.69
C GLN A 20 6.89 -9.28 -10.17
N GLY A 21 6.29 -8.38 -10.95
CA GLY A 21 5.02 -8.63 -11.65
C GLY A 21 3.84 -8.98 -10.74
N VAL A 22 3.73 -8.38 -9.56
CA VAL A 22 2.64 -8.69 -8.61
C VAL A 22 1.32 -8.14 -9.14
N SER A 23 0.32 -9.02 -9.25
CA SER A 23 -1.03 -8.67 -9.73
C SER A 23 -2.10 -9.32 -8.87
N PHE A 24 -3.08 -8.54 -8.42
CA PHE A 24 -4.26 -9.01 -7.69
C PHE A 24 -5.29 -7.89 -7.56
N ASP A 25 -6.53 -8.29 -7.25
CA ASP A 25 -7.64 -7.37 -6.99
C ASP A 25 -8.21 -7.57 -5.59
N VAL A 26 -8.73 -6.50 -5.00
CA VAL A 26 -9.46 -6.53 -3.73
C VAL A 26 -10.82 -5.86 -3.91
N ALA A 27 -11.88 -6.63 -3.69
CA ALA A 27 -13.24 -6.13 -3.67
C ALA A 27 -13.61 -5.59 -2.27
N SER A 28 -14.56 -4.66 -2.24
CA SER A 28 -15.13 -4.15 -0.99
C SER A 28 -15.66 -5.28 -0.10
N GLY A 29 -15.47 -5.17 1.21
CA GLY A 29 -15.93 -6.17 2.18
C GLY A 29 -15.05 -7.41 2.31
N ASN A 30 -14.03 -7.58 1.48
CA ASN A 30 -13.11 -8.71 1.56
C ASN A 30 -11.88 -8.40 2.42
N VAL A 31 -11.42 -9.42 3.16
CA VAL A 31 -10.18 -9.39 3.92
C VAL A 31 -9.18 -10.33 3.27
N HIS A 32 -8.00 -9.80 2.92
CA HIS A 32 -6.91 -10.59 2.34
C HIS A 32 -5.70 -10.63 3.26
N GLY A 33 -5.09 -11.81 3.37
CA GLY A 33 -3.84 -12.01 4.08
C GLY A 33 -2.65 -11.99 3.12
N LEU A 34 -1.66 -11.14 3.40
CA LEU A 34 -0.37 -11.14 2.69
C LEU A 34 0.68 -11.85 3.55
N ILE A 35 1.04 -13.07 3.17
CA ILE A 35 2.00 -13.92 3.90
C ILE A 35 3.26 -14.18 3.07
N GLY A 36 4.34 -14.56 3.73
CA GLY A 36 5.62 -14.87 3.11
C GLY A 36 6.80 -14.62 4.07
N PRO A 37 8.01 -15.14 3.76
CA PRO A 37 9.17 -14.97 4.62
C PRO A 37 9.65 -13.51 4.70
N ASN A 38 10.52 -13.21 5.66
CA ASN A 38 11.17 -11.90 5.73
C ASN A 38 11.99 -11.66 4.46
N GLY A 39 11.96 -10.43 3.94
CA GLY A 39 12.60 -10.09 2.67
C GLY A 39 11.78 -10.40 1.41
N ALA A 40 10.65 -11.12 1.51
CA ALA A 40 9.80 -11.46 0.35
C ALA A 40 9.03 -10.29 -0.29
N GLY A 41 9.33 -9.04 0.08
CA GLY A 41 8.69 -7.86 -0.52
C GLY A 41 7.36 -7.40 0.10
N LYS A 42 6.85 -8.06 1.15
CA LYS A 42 5.56 -7.69 1.78
C LYS A 42 5.47 -6.21 2.19
N THR A 43 6.47 -5.74 2.94
CA THR A 43 6.55 -4.33 3.37
C THR A 43 6.70 -3.39 2.17
N THR A 44 7.44 -3.81 1.14
CA THR A 44 7.58 -3.06 -0.12
C THR A 44 6.22 -2.87 -0.79
N LEU A 45 5.42 -3.93 -0.89
CA LEU A 45 4.08 -3.89 -1.48
C LEU A 45 3.16 -2.97 -0.66
N ILE A 46 3.12 -3.09 0.67
CA ILE A 46 2.31 -2.22 1.54
C ILE A 46 2.72 -0.74 1.38
N ASN A 47 4.02 -0.45 1.27
CA ASN A 47 4.50 0.92 1.05
C ASN A 47 4.06 1.47 -0.31
N ILE A 48 3.96 0.61 -1.34
CA ILE A 48 3.43 1.01 -2.65
C ILE A 48 1.93 1.30 -2.59
N LEU A 49 1.17 0.39 -1.98
CA LEU A 49 -0.28 0.55 -1.82
C LEU A 49 -0.66 1.79 -1.01
N SER A 50 0.17 2.19 -0.05
CA SER A 50 -0.03 3.40 0.76
C SER A 50 0.57 4.68 0.14
N GLY A 51 1.15 4.60 -1.05
CA GLY A 51 1.75 5.75 -1.76
C GLY A 51 3.07 6.27 -1.16
N VAL A 52 3.63 5.59 -0.15
CA VAL A 52 4.94 5.94 0.45
C VAL A 52 6.07 5.63 -0.52
N LEU A 53 5.89 4.63 -1.39
CA LEU A 53 6.86 4.20 -2.37
C LEU A 53 6.21 4.14 -3.76
N ALA A 54 6.85 4.70 -4.78
CA ALA A 54 6.43 4.47 -6.16
C ALA A 54 6.92 3.09 -6.65
N PRO A 55 6.14 2.34 -7.44
CA PRO A 55 6.67 1.16 -8.12
C PRO A 55 7.73 1.55 -9.15
N THR A 56 8.57 0.59 -9.57
CA THR A 56 9.46 0.79 -10.73
C THR A 56 8.67 0.63 -12.04
N SER A 57 7.69 -0.27 -12.05
CA SER A 57 6.75 -0.47 -13.16
C SER A 57 5.44 -1.07 -12.65
N GLY A 58 4.41 -1.01 -13.49
CA GLY A 58 3.06 -1.43 -13.14
C GLY A 58 2.26 -0.30 -12.48
N GLU A 59 0.99 -0.57 -12.21
CA GLU A 59 0.05 0.44 -11.71
C GLU A 59 -0.84 -0.10 -10.59
N VAL A 60 -1.19 0.78 -9.66
CA VAL A 60 -2.17 0.53 -8.61
C VAL A 60 -3.32 1.51 -8.76
N PHE A 61 -4.54 1.01 -8.77
CA PHE A 61 -5.76 1.81 -8.83
C PHE A 61 -6.63 1.57 -7.60
N TYR A 62 -7.20 2.64 -7.05
CA TYR A 62 -8.30 2.58 -6.09
C TYR A 62 -9.48 3.37 -6.62
N ARG A 63 -10.65 2.73 -6.79
CA ARG A 63 -11.87 3.35 -7.36
C ARG A 63 -11.57 4.17 -8.62
N ASP A 64 -10.89 3.55 -9.57
CA ASP A 64 -10.43 4.13 -10.85
C ASP A 64 -9.35 5.23 -10.78
N GLN A 65 -8.85 5.57 -9.60
CA GLN A 65 -7.76 6.54 -9.43
C GLN A 65 -6.41 5.85 -9.23
N ALA A 66 -5.40 6.27 -10.00
CA ALA A 66 -4.04 5.74 -9.88
C ALA A 66 -3.37 6.21 -8.58
N LEU A 67 -3.21 5.31 -7.61
CA LEU A 67 -2.68 5.65 -6.27
C LEU A 67 -1.24 6.13 -6.29
N HIS A 68 -0.39 5.50 -7.12
CA HIS A 68 1.05 5.79 -7.18
C HIS A 68 1.39 7.17 -7.78
N ARG A 69 0.40 7.91 -8.28
CA ARG A 69 0.53 9.29 -8.80
C ARG A 69 0.06 10.34 -7.80
N VAL A 70 -0.44 9.91 -6.64
CA VAL A 70 -0.98 10.78 -5.60
C VAL A 70 0.03 10.83 -4.44
N PRO A 71 0.32 12.01 -3.88
CA PRO A 71 1.16 12.12 -2.69
C PRO A 71 0.59 11.30 -1.52
N ALA A 72 1.45 10.60 -0.76
CA ALA A 72 1.03 9.70 0.32
C ALA A 72 0.04 10.33 1.33
N HIS A 73 0.20 11.63 1.65
CA HIS A 73 -0.70 12.34 2.57
C HIS A 73 -2.12 12.52 2.02
N ARG A 74 -2.33 12.42 0.71
CA ARG A 74 -3.66 12.45 0.07
C ARG A 74 -4.26 11.06 -0.14
N VAL A 75 -3.44 10.01 -0.18
CA VAL A 75 -3.90 8.62 -0.33
C VAL A 75 -4.86 8.21 0.80
N ALA A 76 -4.58 8.64 2.03
CA ALA A 76 -5.47 8.42 3.17
C ALA A 76 -6.85 9.06 2.98
N ALA A 77 -6.90 10.29 2.46
CA ALA A 77 -8.15 11.00 2.18
C ALA A 77 -8.98 10.35 1.05
N MET A 78 -8.35 9.52 0.22
CA MET A 78 -9.05 8.72 -0.80
C MET A 78 -9.71 7.47 -0.22
N GLY A 79 -9.44 7.11 1.04
CA GLY A 79 -9.97 5.90 1.69
C GLY A 79 -8.98 4.74 1.79
N VAL A 80 -7.71 4.96 1.46
CA VAL A 80 -6.63 3.97 1.59
C VAL A 80 -5.74 4.37 2.76
N ALA A 81 -6.01 3.79 3.93
CA ALA A 81 -5.24 4.03 5.14
C ALA A 81 -4.34 2.83 5.48
N ARG A 82 -3.21 3.10 6.14
CA ARG A 82 -2.37 2.07 6.73
C ARG A 82 -2.25 2.27 8.23
N THR A 83 -2.26 1.17 8.96
CA THR A 83 -1.78 1.13 10.33
C THR A 83 -0.29 0.76 10.33
N PHE A 84 0.42 1.22 11.35
CA PHE A 84 1.84 0.92 11.53
C PHE A 84 1.98 -0.14 12.62
N GLN A 85 2.96 -1.04 12.46
CA GLN A 85 3.23 -2.08 13.45
C GLN A 85 3.46 -1.49 14.85
N ASN A 86 4.18 -0.36 14.92
CA ASN A 86 4.27 0.45 16.13
C ASN A 86 3.26 1.59 16.01
N ILE A 87 2.21 1.52 16.81
CA ILE A 87 1.19 2.56 16.88
C ILE A 87 1.86 3.86 17.35
N ARG A 88 1.67 4.93 16.58
CA ARG A 88 2.19 6.27 16.89
C ARG A 88 1.04 7.11 17.44
N LEU A 89 0.65 6.85 18.68
CA LEU A 89 -0.31 7.71 19.39
C LEU A 89 0.34 9.04 19.74
N PHE A 90 -0.46 10.10 19.86
CA PHE A 90 -0.05 11.35 20.49
C PHE A 90 -0.26 11.21 22.00
N PRO A 91 0.80 10.97 22.79
CA PRO A 91 0.67 10.55 24.19
C PRO A 91 0.13 11.64 25.11
N THR A 92 0.18 12.90 24.66
CA THR A 92 -0.31 14.07 25.40
C THR A 92 -1.76 14.40 25.09
N MET A 93 -2.44 13.60 24.26
CA MET A 93 -3.81 13.83 23.80
C MET A 93 -4.72 12.74 24.36
N THR A 94 -5.94 13.11 24.74
CA THR A 94 -7.01 12.18 25.08
C THR A 94 -7.42 11.32 23.87
N CYS A 95 -8.22 10.29 24.09
CA CYS A 95 -8.75 9.47 23.00
C CYS A 95 -9.62 10.26 22.01
N LEU A 96 -10.33 11.31 22.47
CA LEU A 96 -11.16 12.15 21.60
C LEU A 96 -10.32 13.11 20.76
N GLU A 97 -9.17 13.53 21.27
CA GLU A 97 -8.27 14.45 20.60
C GLU A 97 -7.39 13.76 19.54
N ASN A 98 -6.97 12.51 19.79
CA ASN A 98 -6.19 11.69 18.84
C ASN A 98 -7.00 11.33 17.58
#